data_AF-A0A660XXS4-F1
#
_entry.id   AF-A0A660XXS4-F1
#
_cell.length_a   1.000
_cell.length_b   1.000
_cell.length_c   1.000
_cell.angle_alpha   90.00
_cell.angle_beta   90.00
_cell.angle_gamma   90.00
#
_symmetry.space_group_name_H-M   'P 1'
#
loop_
_entity.id
_entity.type
_entity.pdbx_description
1 polymer ?
#
loop_
_entity_poly.entity_id
_entity_poly.type
_entity_poly.pdbx_seq_one_letter_code
_entity_poly.pdbx_strand_id
1 'polypeptide(L)'
;MQTFKQTESIVMNLLKDELDLFKRILSETNEIAGHIDGISVDTILNLLNARKQWIEELALLEDKRTALSVNSPRSESLIREITDITKELIAIDAKIFDYLRIKKENVIKDLVKIADNKNRSKNNRYLRSKSSRIVDIVQE
;
A
#
# COMPACT_ATOMS: atom_id res chain seq x y z
N MET A 1 -8.00 -41.81 -22.41
CA MET A 1 -9.18 -40.90 -22.33
C MET A 1 -9.56 -40.52 -20.89
N GLN A 2 -9.47 -41.41 -19.89
CA GLN A 2 -9.77 -41.06 -18.48
C GLN A 2 -8.75 -40.12 -17.82
N THR A 3 -7.46 -40.27 -18.13
CA THR A 3 -6.37 -39.44 -17.59
C THR A 3 -6.50 -37.97 -17.98
N PHE A 4 -6.83 -37.68 -19.25
CA PHE A 4 -6.99 -36.30 -19.74
C PHE A 4 -8.16 -35.56 -19.07
N LYS A 5 -9.28 -36.24 -18.82
CA LYS A 5 -10.42 -35.68 -18.08
C LYS A 5 -10.09 -35.43 -16.60
N GLN A 6 -9.25 -36.28 -16.00
CA GLN A 6 -8.76 -36.07 -14.63
C GLN A 6 -7.82 -34.87 -14.55
N THR A 7 -6.87 -34.71 -15.47
CA THR A 7 -5.96 -33.57 -15.51
C THR A 7 -6.70 -32.26 -15.73
N GLU A 8 -7.68 -32.22 -16.63
CA GLU A 8 -8.54 -31.06 -16.85
C GLU A 8 -9.34 -30.70 -15.58
N SER A 9 -9.88 -31.69 -14.86
CA SER A 9 -10.58 -31.46 -13.59
C SER A 9 -9.66 -30.88 -12.51
N ILE A 10 -8.39 -31.28 -12.46
CA ILE A 10 -7.42 -30.78 -11.48
C ILE A 10 -7.05 -29.33 -11.79
N VAL A 11 -6.76 -29.00 -13.06
CA VAL A 11 -6.47 -27.63 -13.50
C VAL A 11 -7.64 -26.69 -13.23
N MET A 12 -8.88 -27.17 -13.47
CA MET A 12 -10.08 -26.38 -13.19
C MET A 12 -10.30 -26.13 -11.69
N ASN A 13 -9.87 -27.04 -10.81
CA ASN A 13 -9.94 -26.82 -9.37
C ASN A 13 -8.86 -25.82 -8.92
N LEU A 14 -7.62 -25.94 -9.43
CA LEU A 14 -6.55 -24.98 -9.14
C LEU A 14 -6.93 -23.56 -9.57
N LEU A 15 -7.53 -23.38 -10.76
CA LEU A 15 -7.98 -22.07 -11.22
C LEU A 15 -9.13 -21.49 -10.38
N LYS A 16 -9.97 -22.33 -9.77
CA LYS A 16 -10.99 -21.86 -8.84
C LYS A 16 -10.36 -21.43 -7.52
N ASP A 17 -9.42 -22.20 -7.01
CA ASP A 17 -8.68 -21.86 -5.79
C ASP A 17 -7.91 -20.53 -5.97
N GLU A 18 -7.26 -20.34 -7.14
CA GLU A 18 -6.65 -19.07 -7.52
C GLU A 18 -7.67 -17.93 -7.54
N LEU A 19 -8.82 -18.13 -8.21
CA LEU A 19 -9.86 -17.11 -8.32
C LEU A 19 -10.44 -16.72 -6.94
N ASP A 20 -10.69 -17.70 -6.07
CA ASP A 20 -11.22 -17.45 -4.72
C ASP A 20 -10.20 -16.68 -3.88
N LEU A 21 -8.91 -16.99 -4.03
CA LEU A 21 -7.84 -16.22 -3.42
C LEU A 21 -7.81 -14.79 -3.95
N PHE A 22 -7.89 -14.57 -5.26
CA PHE A 22 -7.97 -13.23 -5.86
C PHE A 22 -9.19 -12.44 -5.35
N LYS A 23 -10.36 -13.07 -5.23
CA LYS A 23 -11.57 -12.44 -4.67
C LYS A 23 -11.39 -12.04 -3.21
N ARG A 24 -10.76 -12.91 -2.42
CA ARG A 24 -10.45 -12.61 -1.02
C ARG A 24 -9.49 -11.41 -0.90
N ILE A 25 -8.40 -11.42 -1.68
CA ILE A 25 -7.44 -10.31 -1.73
C ILE A 25 -8.17 -9.02 -2.09
N LEU A 26 -9.00 -9.04 -3.14
CA LEU A 26 -9.77 -7.88 -3.58
C LEU A 26 -10.73 -7.37 -2.50
N SER A 27 -11.43 -8.26 -1.79
CA SER A 27 -12.33 -7.88 -0.70
C SER A 27 -11.58 -7.19 0.43
N GLU A 28 -10.52 -7.82 0.95
CA GLU A 28 -9.73 -7.27 2.06
C GLU A 28 -9.04 -5.95 1.67
N THR A 29 -8.57 -5.84 0.43
CA THR A 29 -7.94 -4.61 -0.09
C THR A 29 -8.98 -3.49 -0.27
N ASN A 30 -10.20 -3.81 -0.70
CA ASN A 30 -11.28 -2.83 -0.85
C ASN A 30 -11.79 -2.28 0.48
N GLU A 31 -11.89 -3.11 1.53
CA GLU A 31 -12.27 -2.65 2.87
C GLU A 31 -11.32 -1.56 3.37
N ILE A 32 -10.02 -1.74 3.13
CA ILE A 32 -8.99 -0.77 3.50
C ILE A 32 -9.06 0.45 2.58
N ALA A 33 -9.19 0.26 1.28
CA ALA A 33 -9.27 1.37 0.32
C ALA A 33 -10.51 2.26 0.54
N GLY A 34 -11.62 1.70 0.99
CA GLY A 34 -12.86 2.43 1.28
C GLY A 34 -12.74 3.43 2.43
N HIS A 35 -11.73 3.29 3.29
CA HIS A 35 -11.52 4.16 4.47
C HIS A 35 -10.16 4.84 4.46
N ILE A 36 -9.52 4.94 3.30
CA ILE A 36 -8.10 5.30 3.17
C ILE A 36 -7.72 6.63 3.82
N ASP A 37 -8.60 7.62 3.78
CA ASP A 37 -8.35 8.96 4.34
C ASP A 37 -8.13 8.95 5.86
N GLY A 38 -8.71 7.98 6.58
CA GLY A 38 -8.63 7.84 8.04
C GLY A 38 -7.69 6.75 8.54
N ILE A 39 -7.05 5.99 7.65
CA ILE A 39 -6.31 4.79 8.03
C ILE A 39 -4.89 5.11 8.53
N SER A 40 -4.46 4.38 9.57
CA SER A 40 -3.10 4.47 10.10
C SER A 40 -2.10 3.85 9.13
N VAL A 41 -0.85 4.32 9.16
CA VAL A 41 0.21 3.72 8.32
C VAL A 41 0.47 2.27 8.71
N ASP A 42 0.25 1.90 9.98
CA ASP A 42 0.42 0.54 10.48
C ASP A 42 -0.57 -0.45 9.84
N THR A 43 -1.82 -0.04 9.63
CA THR A 43 -2.81 -0.86 8.93
C THR A 43 -2.41 -1.11 7.48
N ILE A 44 -1.83 -0.10 6.80
CA ILE A 44 -1.30 -0.27 5.44
C ILE A 44 -0.10 -1.22 5.43
N LEU A 45 0.79 -1.14 6.44
CA LEU A 45 1.90 -2.08 6.59
C LEU A 45 1.41 -3.51 6.83
N ASN A 46 0.37 -3.70 7.65
CA ASN A 46 -0.23 -5.02 7.87
C ASN A 46 -0.81 -5.61 6.58
N LEU A 47 -1.48 -4.78 5.76
CA LEU A 47 -1.95 -5.19 4.43
C LEU A 47 -0.79 -5.65 3.54
N LEU A 48 0.31 -4.90 3.50
CA LEU A 48 1.49 -5.27 2.70
C LEU A 48 2.12 -6.59 3.17
N ASN A 49 2.13 -6.84 4.49
CA ASN A 49 2.60 -8.10 5.05
C ASN A 49 1.70 -9.28 4.69
N ALA A 50 0.38 -9.12 4.80
CA ALA A 50 -0.60 -10.12 4.36
C ALA A 50 -0.45 -10.41 2.87
N ARG A 51 -0.24 -9.37 2.06
CA ARG A 51 -0.06 -9.49 0.61
C ARG A 51 1.17 -10.31 0.22
N LYS A 52 2.25 -10.21 0.99
CA LYS A 52 3.41 -11.06 0.78
C LYS A 52 3.05 -12.55 0.88
N GLN A 53 2.27 -12.92 1.90
CA GLN A 53 1.80 -14.31 2.08
C GLN A 53 0.90 -14.75 0.92
N TRP A 54 -0.02 -13.89 0.47
CA TRP A 54 -0.88 -14.19 -0.68
C TRP A 54 -0.11 -14.39 -1.98
N ILE A 55 0.94 -13.61 -2.23
CA ILE A 55 1.80 -13.78 -3.41
C ILE A 55 2.53 -15.13 -3.36
N GLU A 56 3.01 -15.53 -2.18
CA GLU A 56 3.64 -16.84 -2.00
C GLU A 56 2.63 -17.99 -2.25
N GLU A 57 1.39 -17.87 -1.77
CA GLU A 57 0.33 -18.85 -2.04
C GLU A 57 -0.06 -18.91 -3.53
N LEU A 58 -0.19 -17.76 -4.20
CA LEU A 58 -0.47 -17.69 -5.63
C LEU A 58 0.63 -18.33 -6.47
N ALA A 59 1.91 -18.07 -6.14
CA ALA A 59 3.03 -18.67 -6.84
C ALA A 59 3.01 -20.20 -6.76
N LEU A 60 2.66 -20.77 -5.59
CA LEU A 60 2.53 -22.21 -5.42
C LEU A 60 1.38 -22.81 -6.25
N LEU A 61 0.28 -22.09 -6.42
CA LEU A 61 -0.85 -22.54 -7.25
C LEU A 61 -0.49 -22.45 -8.74
N GLU A 62 0.18 -21.38 -9.15
CA GLU A 62 0.63 -21.18 -10.52
C GLU A 62 1.68 -22.24 -10.94
N ASP A 63 2.62 -22.56 -10.06
CA ASP A 63 3.61 -23.63 -10.29
C ASP A 63 2.94 -25.00 -10.48
N LYS A 64 1.93 -25.32 -9.66
CA LYS A 64 1.15 -26.56 -9.80
C LYS A 64 0.36 -26.58 -11.10
N ARG A 65 -0.19 -25.44 -11.53
CA ARG A 65 -0.97 -25.32 -12.77
C ARG A 65 -0.09 -25.42 -14.02
N THR A 66 1.05 -24.73 -14.03
CA THR A 66 2.00 -24.74 -15.16
C THR A 66 2.60 -26.12 -15.40
N ALA A 67 2.83 -26.90 -14.34
CA ALA A 67 3.27 -28.30 -14.43
C ALA A 67 2.26 -29.23 -15.13
N LEU A 68 0.97 -28.87 -15.15
CA LEU A 68 -0.11 -29.73 -15.66
C LEU A 68 -0.54 -29.41 -17.10
N SER A 69 -0.16 -28.24 -17.65
CA SER A 69 -0.35 -27.81 -19.06
C SER A 69 -1.60 -28.38 -19.77
N VAL A 70 -2.78 -27.90 -19.37
CA VAL A 70 -4.04 -28.18 -20.07
C VAL A 70 -4.73 -26.86 -20.39
N ASN A 71 -4.88 -26.55 -21.68
CA ASN A 71 -5.62 -25.38 -22.16
C ASN A 71 -7.05 -25.80 -22.50
N SER A 72 -8.03 -25.23 -21.80
CA SER A 72 -9.47 -25.46 -22.01
C SER A 72 -10.21 -24.12 -22.16
N PRO A 73 -11.25 -23.98 -23.00
CA PRO A 73 -12.02 -22.74 -23.11
C PRO A 73 -12.59 -22.24 -21.77
N ARG A 74 -12.87 -23.17 -20.84
CA ARG A 74 -13.34 -22.86 -19.49
C ARG A 74 -12.23 -22.34 -18.57
N SER A 75 -10.98 -22.74 -18.83
CA SER A 75 -9.83 -22.13 -18.16
C SER A 75 -9.61 -20.69 -18.62
N GLU A 76 -9.86 -20.38 -19.90
CA GLU A 76 -9.74 -19.01 -20.41
C GLU A 76 -10.72 -18.04 -19.75
N SER A 77 -11.96 -18.46 -19.47
CA SER A 77 -12.93 -17.58 -18.78
C SER A 77 -12.49 -17.26 -17.36
N LEU A 78 -11.97 -18.25 -16.61
CA LEU A 78 -11.46 -18.03 -15.25
C LEU A 78 -10.22 -17.16 -15.24
N ILE A 79 -9.31 -17.36 -16.20
CA ILE A 79 -8.12 -16.52 -16.36
C ILE A 79 -8.53 -15.06 -16.65
N ARG A 80 -9.56 -14.83 -17.49
CA ARG A 80 -10.06 -13.48 -17.74
C ARG A 80 -10.59 -12.82 -16.45
N GLU A 81 -11.38 -13.54 -15.65
CA GLU A 81 -11.89 -13.03 -14.37
C GLU A 81 -10.74 -12.68 -13.41
N ILE A 82 -9.73 -13.55 -13.32
CA ILE A 82 -8.50 -13.28 -12.55
C ILE A 82 -7.78 -12.02 -13.07
N THR A 83 -7.65 -11.85 -14.38
CA THR A 83 -7.00 -10.67 -14.95
C THR A 83 -7.76 -9.38 -14.67
N ASP A 84 -9.10 -9.44 -14.64
CA ASP A 84 -9.92 -8.26 -14.34
C ASP A 84 -9.80 -7.88 -12.85
N ILE A 85 -9.85 -8.85 -11.94
CA ILE A 85 -9.56 -8.62 -10.51
C ILE A 85 -8.15 -8.04 -10.33
N THR A 86 -7.17 -8.52 -11.08
CA THR A 86 -5.79 -8.01 -11.01
C THR A 86 -5.70 -6.54 -11.41
N LYS A 87 -6.43 -6.11 -12.46
CA LYS A 87 -6.49 -4.70 -12.85
C LYS A 87 -7.12 -3.84 -11.76
N GLU A 88 -8.18 -4.33 -11.12
CA GLU A 88 -8.82 -3.62 -10.00
C GLU A 88 -7.85 -3.46 -8.82
N LEU A 89 -7.11 -4.51 -8.46
CA LEU A 89 -6.08 -4.46 -7.43
C LEU A 89 -4.99 -3.42 -7.74
N ILE A 90 -4.51 -3.37 -8.99
CA ILE A 90 -3.52 -2.37 -9.42
C ILE A 90 -4.08 -0.94 -9.29
N ALA A 91 -5.35 -0.73 -9.63
CA ALA A 91 -5.99 0.57 -9.50
C ALA A 91 -6.12 0.99 -8.02
N ILE A 92 -6.39 0.05 -7.12
CA ILE A 92 -6.42 0.31 -5.67
C ILE A 92 -5.00 0.63 -5.15
N ASP A 93 -3.98 -0.09 -5.62
CA ASP A 93 -2.59 0.17 -5.24
C ASP A 93 -2.14 1.58 -5.61
N ALA A 94 -2.53 2.05 -6.79
CA ALA A 94 -2.25 3.42 -7.22
C ALA A 94 -2.85 4.44 -6.23
N LYS A 95 -4.09 4.22 -5.78
CA LYS A 95 -4.74 5.08 -4.77
C LYS A 95 -4.01 5.05 -3.43
N ILE A 96 -3.59 3.86 -2.97
CA ILE A 96 -2.82 3.71 -1.74
C ILE A 96 -1.49 4.46 -1.83
N PHE A 97 -0.81 4.34 -2.98
CA PHE A 97 0.45 5.03 -3.22
C PHE A 97 0.29 6.55 -3.21
N ASP A 98 -0.73 7.08 -3.88
CA ASP A 98 -1.02 8.52 -3.90
C ASP A 98 -1.34 9.06 -2.50
N TYR A 99 -2.15 8.33 -1.72
CA TYR A 99 -2.43 8.67 -0.33
C TYR A 99 -1.14 8.74 0.52
N LEU A 100 -0.30 7.70 0.45
CA LEU A 100 0.97 7.66 1.18
C LEU A 100 1.90 8.80 0.78
N ARG A 101 1.93 9.15 -0.52
CA ARG A 101 2.70 10.26 -1.04
C ARG A 101 2.25 11.60 -0.44
N ILE A 102 0.95 11.86 -0.43
CA ILE A 102 0.37 13.08 0.17
C ILE A 102 0.69 13.14 1.67
N LYS A 103 0.49 12.03 2.38
CA LYS A 103 0.76 11.94 3.82
C LYS A 103 2.24 12.21 4.14
N LYS A 104 3.16 11.66 3.36
CA LYS A 104 4.60 11.93 3.48
C LYS A 104 4.91 13.41 3.26
N GLU A 105 4.32 14.04 2.25
CA GLU A 105 4.54 15.45 1.96
C GLU A 105 4.05 16.35 3.11
N ASN A 106 2.89 16.04 3.70
CA ASN A 106 2.35 16.77 4.85
C ASN A 106 3.27 16.67 6.07
N VAL A 107 3.77 15.48 6.38
CA VAL A 107 4.74 15.28 7.48
C VAL A 107 6.01 16.10 7.26
N ILE A 108 6.53 16.13 6.02
CA ILE A 108 7.71 16.94 5.68
C ILE A 108 7.42 18.43 5.90
N LYS A 109 6.28 18.93 5.42
CA LYS A 109 5.87 20.33 5.62
C LYS A 109 5.79 20.69 7.10
N ASP A 110 5.26 19.80 7.93
CA ASP A 110 5.14 20.05 9.37
C ASP A 110 6.50 20.02 10.07
N LEU A 111 7.40 19.12 9.70
CA LEU A 111 8.78 19.11 10.20
C LEU A 111 9.54 20.38 9.83
N VAL A 112 9.39 20.87 8.60
CA VAL A 112 9.98 22.14 8.15
C VAL A 112 9.45 23.31 8.97
N LYS A 113 8.13 23.40 9.17
CA LYS A 113 7.52 24.44 10.04
C LYS A 113 8.08 24.38 11.47
N ILE A 114 8.22 23.18 12.04
CA ILE A 114 8.78 23.01 13.39
C ILE A 114 10.24 23.48 13.43
N ALA A 115 11.05 23.11 12.43
CA ALA A 115 12.45 23.54 12.33
C ALA A 115 12.57 25.06 12.19
N ASP A 116 11.77 25.68 11.31
CA ASP A 116 11.73 27.12 11.10
C ASP A 116 11.29 27.86 12.36
N ASN A 117 10.24 27.37 13.04
CA ASN A 117 9.77 27.94 14.30
C ASN A 117 10.85 27.83 15.39
N LYS A 118 11.56 26.71 15.46
CA LYS A 118 12.69 26.52 16.40
C LYS A 118 13.83 27.50 16.13
N ASN A 119 14.17 27.73 14.86
CA ASN A 119 15.21 28.69 14.44
C ASN A 119 14.81 30.14 14.71
N ARG A 120 13.56 30.53 14.43
CA ARG A 120 13.01 31.85 14.76
C ARG A 120 12.94 32.10 16.28
N SER A 121 12.55 31.11 17.07
CA SER A 121 12.52 31.21 18.54
C SER A 121 13.92 31.36 19.16
N LYS A 122 14.94 30.72 18.56
CA LYS A 122 16.34 30.93 18.97
C LYS A 122 16.79 32.35 18.66
N ASN A 123 16.57 32.85 17.45
CA ASN A 123 16.99 34.20 17.05
C ASN A 123 16.29 35.32 17.85
N ASN A 124 14.99 35.17 18.17
CA ASN A 124 14.28 36.14 19.01
C ASN A 124 14.79 36.18 20.47
N ARG A 125 15.30 35.07 21.01
CA ARG A 125 15.90 35.06 22.36
C ARG A 125 17.25 35.79 22.41
N TYR A 126 18.07 35.68 21.37
CA TYR A 126 19.34 36.43 21.29
C TYR A 126 19.13 37.93 21.11
N LEU A 127 18.09 38.36 20.37
CA LEU A 127 17.77 39.78 20.19
C LEU A 127 17.20 40.42 21.47
N ARG A 128 16.33 39.73 22.23
CA ARG A 128 15.84 40.24 23.52
C ARG A 128 16.92 40.38 24.57
N SER A 129 17.98 39.55 24.53
CA SER A 129 19.09 39.63 25.48
C SER A 129 20.01 40.84 25.26
N LYS A 130 20.01 41.48 24.09
CA LYS A 130 20.89 42.62 23.76
C LYS A 130 20.22 43.99 23.91
N SER A 131 18.90 44.06 24.06
CA SER A 131 18.15 45.32 24.07
C SER A 131 18.00 45.98 25.45
N SER A 132 18.54 45.42 26.54
CA SER A 132 18.29 45.90 27.91
C SER A 132 19.46 46.62 28.58
N ARG A 133 20.37 47.26 27.84
CA ARG A 133 21.35 48.20 28.41
C ARG A 133 21.41 49.48 27.59
N ILE A 134 20.43 50.35 27.77
CA ILE A 134 20.62 51.79 27.62
C ILE A 134 21.01 52.27 29.02
N VAL A 135 22.28 52.62 29.19
CA VAL A 135 22.76 53.30 30.40
C VAL A 135 22.75 54.79 30.04
N ASP A 136 21.84 55.55 30.64
CA ASP A 136 21.91 57.01 30.63
C ASP A 136 23.15 57.42 31.42
N ILE A 137 24.15 57.99 30.73
CA ILE A 137 25.29 58.64 31.36
C ILE A 137 24.92 60.12 31.46
N VAL A 138 24.47 60.54 32.64
CA VAL A 138 24.39 61.97 32.98
C VAL A 138 25.81 62.44 33.29
N GLN A 139 26.32 63.41 32.52
CA GLN A 139 27.56 64.13 32.83
C GLN A 139 27.20 65.43 33.56
N GLU A 140 27.74 65.60 34.76
CA GLU A 140 27.89 66.89 35.45
C GLU A 140 29.25 67.53 35.07
#